data_AF-A0A920U2V7-F1
#
_entry.id   AF-A0A920U2V7-F1
#
_cell.length_a   1.000
_cell.length_b   1.000
_cell.length_c   1.000
_cell.angle_alpha   90.00
_cell.angle_beta   90.00
_cell.angle_gamma   90.00
#
_symmetry.space_group_name_H-M   'P 1'
#
loop_
_entity.id
_entity.type
_entity.pdbx_description
1 polymer ?
#
loop_
_entity_poly.entity_id
_entity_poly.type
_entity_poly.pdbx_seq_one_letter_code
_entity_poly.pdbx_strand_id
1 'polypeptide(L)'
;MTRQTVEDLYEEYREQLASLGVPPWRAIFTLLRDGRYSLLTAVLAGFGRASAEVGAVIIVGGNINHLTRVMTTTIALETSKGNLALALGLGLVLLSIVILIKGLSVLAQTIAARVEG
;
A
#
# COMPACT_ATOMS: atom_id res chain seq x y z
N MET A 1 0.03 -12.46 -1.10
CA MET A 1 0.80 -11.40 -1.81
C MET A 1 2.28 -11.53 -1.50
N THR A 2 2.79 -11.08 -0.36
CA THR A 2 4.23 -11.16 -0.02
C THR A 2 4.81 -12.58 -0.09
N ARG A 3 4.09 -13.58 0.47
CA ARG A 3 4.50 -14.99 0.39
C ARG A 3 4.55 -15.49 -1.06
N GLN A 4 3.56 -15.15 -1.86
CA GLN A 4 3.39 -15.66 -3.21
C GLN A 4 4.49 -15.13 -4.14
N THR A 5 4.80 -13.84 -4.05
CA THR A 5 5.97 -13.23 -4.71
C THR A 5 7.28 -13.93 -4.38
N VAL A 6 7.48 -14.29 -3.11
CA VAL A 6 8.71 -14.97 -2.65
C VAL A 6 8.73 -16.44 -3.11
N GLU A 7 7.58 -17.10 -3.14
CA GLU A 7 7.42 -18.50 -3.56
C GLU A 7 7.66 -18.64 -5.07
N ASP A 8 7.11 -17.73 -5.88
CA ASP A 8 7.33 -17.68 -7.34
C ASP A 8 8.82 -17.48 -7.68
N LEU A 9 9.46 -16.49 -7.04
CA LEU A 9 10.90 -16.24 -7.20
C LEU A 9 11.74 -17.43 -6.69
N TYR A 10 11.32 -18.09 -5.61
CA TYR A 10 12.04 -19.25 -5.09
C TYR A 10 11.94 -20.46 -6.01
N GLU A 11 10.79 -20.70 -6.65
CA GLU A 11 10.65 -21.76 -7.66
C GLU A 11 11.51 -21.47 -8.90
N GLU A 12 11.53 -20.23 -9.39
CA GLU A 12 12.32 -19.84 -10.55
C GLU A 12 13.83 -19.98 -10.30
N TYR A 13 14.32 -19.51 -9.15
CA TYR A 13 15.74 -19.56 -8.81
C TYR A 13 16.18 -20.85 -8.13
N ARG A 14 15.28 -21.82 -7.89
CA ARG A 14 15.57 -23.04 -7.14
C ARG A 14 16.75 -23.81 -7.72
N GLU A 15 16.79 -23.97 -9.03
CA GLU A 15 17.83 -24.73 -9.72
C GLU A 15 19.17 -23.99 -9.73
N GLN A 16 19.17 -22.65 -9.90
CA GLN A 16 20.40 -21.85 -9.82
C GLN A 16 20.95 -21.75 -8.40
N LEU A 17 20.10 -21.59 -7.39
CA LEU A 17 20.51 -21.54 -5.99
C LEU A 17 21.07 -22.88 -5.52
N ALA A 18 20.48 -23.99 -5.98
CA ALA A 18 20.98 -25.34 -5.72
C ALA A 18 22.32 -25.61 -6.41
N SER A 19 22.51 -25.16 -7.66
CA SER A 19 23.78 -25.38 -8.38
C SER A 19 24.94 -24.52 -7.84
N LEU A 20 24.63 -23.32 -7.33
CA LEU A 20 25.60 -22.40 -6.73
C LEU A 20 25.90 -22.70 -5.25
N GLY A 21 25.23 -23.69 -4.63
CA GLY A 21 25.44 -24.06 -3.23
C GLY A 21 25.18 -22.92 -2.24
N VAL A 22 24.27 -22.01 -2.58
CA VAL A 22 24.06 -20.76 -1.82
C VAL A 22 23.35 -21.07 -0.49
N PRO A 23 23.89 -20.62 0.66
CA PRO A 23 23.22 -20.81 1.95
C PRO A 23 21.89 -20.04 1.99
N PRO A 24 20.88 -20.56 2.71
CA PRO A 24 19.50 -20.02 2.67
C PRO A 24 19.39 -18.54 3.02
N TRP A 25 20.33 -17.99 3.81
CA TRP A 25 20.32 -16.58 4.19
C TRP A 25 20.74 -15.65 3.04
N ARG A 26 21.65 -16.11 2.18
CA ARG A 26 22.00 -15.40 0.95
C ARG A 26 20.88 -15.50 -0.07
N ALA A 27 20.20 -16.63 -0.16
CA ALA A 27 19.02 -16.79 -1.01
C ALA A 27 17.91 -15.81 -0.64
N ILE A 28 17.60 -15.65 0.66
CA ILE A 28 16.62 -14.67 1.16
C ILE A 28 17.00 -13.24 0.74
N PHE A 29 18.26 -12.84 0.90
CA PHE A 29 18.70 -11.49 0.53
C PHE A 29 18.60 -11.24 -0.98
N THR A 30 18.92 -12.24 -1.80
CA THR A 30 18.75 -12.18 -3.26
C THR A 30 17.27 -12.03 -3.64
N LEU A 31 16.39 -12.87 -3.08
CA LEU A 31 14.94 -12.83 -3.33
C LEU A 31 14.30 -11.50 -2.90
N LEU A 32 14.72 -10.94 -1.76
CA LEU A 32 14.24 -9.63 -1.29
C LEU A 32 14.70 -8.48 -2.19
N ARG A 33 15.92 -8.56 -2.73
CA ARG A 33 16.48 -7.54 -3.64
C ARG A 33 15.82 -7.59 -5.02
N ASP A 34 15.55 -8.79 -5.51
CA ASP A 34 14.93 -9.03 -6.81
C ASP A 34 13.43 -8.72 -6.76
N GLY A 35 12.74 -9.23 -5.74
CA GLY A 35 11.32 -8.98 -5.50
C GLY A 35 10.99 -7.58 -4.98
N ARG A 36 11.95 -6.65 -4.85
CA ARG A 36 11.77 -5.35 -4.18
C ARG A 36 10.58 -4.57 -4.70
N TYR A 37 10.33 -4.56 -6.01
CA TYR A 37 9.21 -3.82 -6.59
C TYR A 37 7.88 -4.49 -6.27
N SER A 38 7.79 -5.80 -6.39
CA SER A 38 6.57 -6.57 -6.10
C SER A 38 6.23 -6.54 -4.59
N LEU A 39 7.26 -6.55 -3.73
CA LEU A 39 7.12 -6.34 -2.28
C LEU A 39 6.65 -4.90 -1.96
N LEU A 40 7.22 -3.89 -2.62
CA LEU A 40 6.76 -2.49 -2.49
C LEU A 40 5.28 -2.37 -2.90
N THR A 41 4.85 -3.07 -3.95
CA THR A 41 3.43 -3.11 -4.36
C THR A 41 2.55 -3.72 -3.28
N ALA A 42 2.97 -4.83 -2.67
CA ALA A 42 2.22 -5.47 -1.60
C ALA A 42 2.06 -4.53 -0.39
N VAL A 43 3.12 -3.79 -0.04
CA VAL A 43 3.09 -2.78 1.03
C VAL A 43 2.16 -1.63 0.67
N LEU A 44 2.26 -1.06 -0.53
CA LEU A 44 1.40 0.05 -0.99
C LEU A 44 -0.07 -0.36 -1.17
N ALA A 45 -0.32 -1.61 -1.54
CA ALA A 45 -1.65 -2.19 -1.60
C ALA A 45 -2.25 -2.31 -0.18
N GLY A 46 -1.48 -2.85 0.76
CA GLY A 46 -1.86 -2.93 2.17
C GLY A 46 -2.09 -1.56 2.81
N PHE A 47 -1.22 -0.59 2.52
CA PHE A 47 -1.35 0.79 2.98
C PHE A 47 -2.63 1.46 2.47
N GLY A 48 -2.98 1.25 1.19
CA GLY A 48 -4.24 1.76 0.64
C GLY A 48 -5.47 1.14 1.30
N ARG A 49 -5.40 -0.14 1.69
CA ARG A 49 -6.47 -0.83 2.42
C ARG A 49 -6.59 -0.31 3.86
N ALA A 50 -5.47 -0.12 4.56
CA ALA A 50 -5.45 0.45 5.90
C ALA A 50 -5.94 1.91 5.92
N SER A 51 -5.55 2.71 4.93
CA SER A 51 -5.98 4.11 4.81
C SER A 51 -7.48 4.26 4.51
N ALA A 52 -8.10 3.24 3.93
CA ALA A 52 -9.54 3.20 3.66
C ALA A 52 -10.38 2.69 4.85
N GLU A 53 -9.74 2.25 5.95
CA GLU A 53 -10.44 1.67 7.09
C GLU A 53 -10.96 2.77 8.03
N VAL A 54 -12.17 3.24 7.76
CA VAL A 54 -12.77 4.36 8.51
C VAL A 54 -13.31 3.93 9.88
N GLY A 55 -13.83 2.70 10.01
CA GLY A 55 -14.48 2.22 11.23
C GLY A 55 -13.53 2.13 12.43
N ALA A 56 -12.36 1.51 12.24
CA ALA A 56 -11.35 1.39 13.30
C ALA A 56 -10.79 2.78 13.73
N VAL A 57 -10.62 3.69 12.78
CA VAL A 57 -10.10 5.04 13.03
C VAL A 57 -11.07 5.91 13.84
N ILE A 58 -12.39 5.77 13.61
CA ILE A 58 -13.41 6.47 14.40
C ILE A 58 -13.37 6.05 15.88
N ILE A 59 -13.08 4.77 16.16
CA ILE A 59 -13.12 4.19 17.51
C ILE A 59 -11.82 4.45 18.30
N VAL A 60 -10.64 4.29 17.67
CA VAL A 60 -9.36 4.20 18.40
C VAL A 60 -8.65 5.55 18.63
N GLY A 61 -8.97 6.61 17.88
CA GLY A 61 -8.32 7.91 18.13
C GLY A 61 -8.43 8.98 17.03
N GLY A 62 -9.10 8.71 15.92
CA GLY A 62 -9.29 9.68 14.84
C GLY A 62 -10.40 10.71 15.08
N ASN A 63 -11.09 10.67 16.23
CA ASN A 63 -12.21 11.53 16.59
C ASN A 63 -12.04 12.19 17.98
N ILE A 64 -10.82 12.58 18.37
CA ILE A 64 -10.64 13.28 19.64
C ILE A 64 -11.06 14.73 19.45
N ASN A 65 -12.14 15.12 20.13
CA ASN A 65 -12.69 16.47 20.03
C ASN A 65 -11.60 17.52 20.32
N HIS A 66 -11.42 18.44 19.37
CA HIS A 66 -10.52 19.59 19.44
C HIS A 66 -9.01 19.30 19.51
N LEU A 67 -8.58 18.04 19.36
CA LEU A 67 -7.15 17.67 19.39
C LEU A 67 -6.67 17.21 18.02
N THR A 68 -7.21 16.10 17.51
CA THR A 68 -6.82 15.53 16.22
C THR A 68 -8.02 14.82 15.60
N ARG A 69 -8.29 15.12 14.33
CA ARG A 69 -9.32 14.43 13.55
C ARG A 69 -8.78 13.99 12.20
N VAL A 70 -9.03 12.74 11.85
CA VAL A 70 -8.68 12.20 10.53
C VAL A 70 -9.71 12.67 9.50
N MET A 71 -9.28 12.98 8.28
CA MET A 71 -10.17 13.50 7.21
C MET A 71 -11.42 12.64 7.01
N THR A 72 -11.29 11.31 7.01
CA THR A 72 -12.41 10.37 6.84
C THR A 72 -13.46 10.49 7.96
N THR A 73 -13.03 10.76 9.18
CA THR A 73 -13.92 10.99 10.33
C THR A 73 -14.57 12.37 10.29
N THR A 74 -13.88 13.40 9.78
CA THR A 74 -14.48 14.72 9.53
C THR A 74 -15.58 14.63 8.47
N ILE A 75 -15.35 13.88 7.39
CA ILE A 75 -16.36 13.64 6.35
C ILE A 75 -17.60 12.98 6.95
N ALA A 76 -17.42 11.93 7.76
CA ALA A 76 -18.52 11.25 8.42
C ALA A 76 -19.30 12.19 9.36
N LEU A 77 -18.61 12.98 10.19
CA LEU A 77 -19.26 13.89 11.14
C LEU A 77 -20.04 15.01 10.43
N GLU A 78 -19.45 15.66 9.42
CA GLU A 78 -20.11 16.75 8.71
C GLU A 78 -21.31 16.24 7.88
N THR A 79 -21.25 15.00 7.40
CA THR A 79 -22.41 14.31 6.82
C THR A 79 -23.52 14.10 7.85
N SER A 80 -23.18 13.60 9.06
CA SER A 80 -24.17 13.42 10.15
C SER A 80 -24.76 14.73 10.66
N LYS A 81 -24.03 15.85 10.54
CA LYS A 81 -24.53 17.20 10.85
C LYS A 81 -25.40 17.80 9.74
N GLY A 82 -25.51 17.15 8.58
CA GLY A 82 -26.24 17.65 7.41
C GLY A 82 -25.46 18.65 6.55
N ASN A 83 -24.18 18.90 6.84
CA ASN A 83 -23.32 19.79 6.07
C ASN A 83 -22.68 19.04 4.88
N LEU A 84 -23.53 18.68 3.91
CA LEU A 84 -23.14 17.86 2.76
C LEU A 84 -22.12 18.56 1.85
N ALA A 85 -22.20 19.89 1.71
CA ALA A 85 -21.28 20.63 0.85
C ALA A 85 -19.82 20.49 1.32
N LEU A 86 -19.57 20.64 2.63
CA LEU A 86 -18.24 20.52 3.20
C LEU A 86 -17.76 19.06 3.22
N ALA A 87 -18.66 18.11 3.51
CA ALA A 87 -18.35 16.69 3.47
C ALA A 87 -17.93 16.21 2.06
N LEU A 88 -18.66 16.63 1.02
CA LEU A 88 -18.36 16.30 -0.37
C LEU A 88 -17.06 16.97 -0.84
N GLY A 89 -16.81 18.23 -0.45
CA GLY A 89 -15.56 18.92 -0.77
C GLY A 89 -14.34 18.20 -0.20
N LEU A 90 -14.39 17.81 1.08
CA LEU A 90 -13.33 17.02 1.72
C LEU A 90 -13.20 15.63 1.09
N GLY A 91 -14.31 15.00 0.72
CA GLY A 91 -14.32 13.71 0.03
C GLY A 91 -13.62 13.76 -1.32
N LEU A 92 -13.88 14.79 -2.13
CA LEU A 92 -13.22 14.98 -3.43
C LEU A 92 -11.71 15.17 -3.26
N VAL A 93 -11.28 16.03 -2.32
CA VAL A 93 -9.84 16.25 -2.04
C VAL A 93 -9.16 14.94 -1.66
N LEU A 94 -9.77 14.16 -0.76
CA LEU A 94 -9.22 12.89 -0.32
C LEU A 94 -9.13 11.88 -1.48
N LEU A 95 -10.18 11.78 -2.31
CA LEU A 95 -10.18 10.91 -3.50
C LEU A 95 -9.07 11.31 -4.49
N SER A 96 -8.89 12.60 -4.75
CA SER A 96 -7.84 13.08 -5.64
C SER A 96 -6.45 12.67 -5.15
N ILE A 97 -6.17 12.82 -3.85
CA ILE A 97 -4.89 12.42 -3.26
C ILE A 97 -4.66 10.91 -3.38
N VAL A 98 -5.67 10.09 -3.05
CA VAL A 98 -5.57 8.63 -3.11
C VAL A 98 -5.30 8.15 -4.53
N ILE A 99 -6.04 8.69 -5.51
CA ILE A 99 -5.85 8.34 -6.93
C ILE A 99 -4.44 8.74 -7.39
N LEU A 100 -3.94 9.90 -6.98
CA LEU A 100 -2.63 10.40 -7.40
C LEU A 100 -1.50 9.53 -6.83
N ILE A 101 -1.58 9.15 -5.56
CA ILE A 101 -0.61 8.24 -4.91
C ILE A 101 -0.66 6.86 -5.57
N LYS A 102 -1.85 6.29 -5.77
CA LYS A 102 -2.03 4.99 -6.43
C LYS A 102 -1.50 5.02 -7.87
N GLY A 103 -1.84 6.06 -8.63
CA GLY A 103 -1.42 6.24 -10.02
C GLY A 103 0.10 6.34 -10.12
N LEU A 104 0.74 7.18 -9.30
CA LEU A 104 2.19 7.32 -9.27
C LEU A 104 2.88 6.01 -8.88
N SER A 105 2.33 5.28 -7.91
CA SER A 105 2.85 3.98 -7.48
C SER A 105 2.83 2.95 -8.60
N VAL A 106 1.74 2.90 -9.37
CA VAL A 106 1.59 1.99 -10.51
C VAL A 106 2.51 2.43 -11.66
N LEU A 107 2.61 3.73 -11.92
CA LEU A 107 3.47 4.27 -12.99
C LEU A 107 4.95 4.02 -12.72
N ALA A 108 5.40 4.21 -11.47
CA ALA A 108 6.77 3.91 -11.07
C ALA A 108 7.12 2.43 -11.30
N GLN A 109 6.17 1.52 -11.07
CA GLN A 109 6.35 0.09 -11.31
C GLN A 109 6.35 -0.26 -12.80
N THR A 110 5.46 0.31 -13.60
CA THR A 110 5.43 0.02 -15.04
C THR A 110 6.68 0.53 -15.75
N ILE A 111 7.25 1.64 -15.27
CA ILE A 111 8.56 2.13 -15.74
C ILE A 111 9.68 1.19 -15.28
N ALA A 112 9.70 0.77 -14.00
CA ALA A 112 10.71 -0.15 -13.50
C ALA A 112 10.70 -1.51 -14.24
N ALA A 113 9.52 -2.07 -14.49
CA ALA A 113 9.36 -3.33 -15.22
C ALA A 113 9.75 -3.24 -16.71
N ARG A 114 9.73 -2.05 -17.30
CA ARG A 114 10.20 -1.81 -18.69
C ARG A 114 11.69 -1.56 -18.80
N VAL A 115 12.37 -1.26 -17.69
CA VAL A 115 13.82 -1.01 -17.66
C VAL A 115 14.60 -2.30 -17.40
N GLU A 116 13.96 -3.32 -16.81
CA GLU A 116 14.57 -4.62 -16.50
C GLU A 116 14.33 -5.70 -17.58
N GLY A 117 13.56 -5.42 -18.65
CA GLY A 117 13.34 -6.31 -19.80
C GLY A 117 14.04 -5.84 -21.06
#